data_AF-A0A820A8J5-F1
#
_entry.id   AF-A0A820A8J5-F1
#
_cell.length_a   1.000
_cell.length_b   1.000
_cell.length_c   1.000
_cell.angle_alpha   90.00
_cell.angle_beta   90.00
_cell.angle_gamma   90.00
#
_symmetry.space_group_name_H-M   'P 1'
#
loop_
_entity.id
_entity.type
_entity.pdbx_description
1 polymer ?
#
loop_
_entity_poly.entity_id
_entity_poly.type
_entity_poly.pdbx_seq_one_letter_code
_entity_poly.pdbx_strand_id
1 'polypeptide(L)'
;MSLTTLISWVPMVPLAIERLLNSLIGDRRPRDHDRLDNEDRQQLEHNLREQVERNNALAVQNQQLSEQLVKKERKKINDALTSQIQQFVKPINANEEEVNTRNDRQTYQNQRSFEQIQTNTELATENMELQKQLENYQKEHEEQLKEMNKLMKDLKEKKLDSFEAIEKNDKRAKEALIQLARKAKPIGMEGNNVALFGLTSTGKSTMLNNLIGEKKAAIGIGETTLTIKSYPTKDFILWDIPGRNDELSYMSLEYISFFKGLTRRLILIHCTIKENSGMMKFLDAIGLNYDIVVNKMDRIEEEERTEFCEQIRKEIEKIGLKGVGHVFFVSAKYPRQFPDWLDMVNYLKNS
;
A
#
# COMPACT_ATOMS: atom_id res chain seq x y z
N MET A 1 35.86 -36.54 51.64
CA MET A 1 36.83 -37.48 52.23
C MET A 1 37.82 -37.85 51.13
N SER A 2 39.03 -37.34 51.20
CA SER A 2 40.02 -37.43 50.11
C SER A 2 40.72 -38.78 50.10
N LEU A 3 40.98 -39.27 48.89
CA LEU A 3 41.69 -40.51 48.56
C LEU A 3 43.20 -40.47 48.85
N THR A 4 43.64 -39.59 49.75
CA THR A 4 45.04 -39.41 50.15
C THR A 4 45.39 -40.06 51.49
N THR A 5 44.43 -40.70 52.17
CA THR A 5 44.65 -41.31 53.50
C THR A 5 44.70 -42.84 53.48
N LEU A 6 44.91 -43.48 52.33
CA LEU A 6 44.93 -44.95 52.20
C LEU A 6 46.17 -45.49 51.47
N ILE A 7 47.35 -44.91 51.74
CA ILE A 7 48.66 -45.47 51.35
C ILE A 7 49.58 -45.54 52.59
N SER A 8 49.13 -46.22 53.66
CA SER A 8 49.99 -46.47 54.84
C SER A 8 50.02 -47.92 55.32
N TRP A 9 49.34 -48.85 54.64
CA TRP A 9 49.32 -50.26 55.04
C TRP A 9 49.41 -51.18 53.81
N VAL A 10 50.62 -51.30 53.27
CA VAL A 10 51.07 -52.53 52.61
C VAL A 10 52.35 -52.96 53.32
N PRO A 11 52.39 -54.18 53.89
CA PRO A 11 53.06 -54.42 55.15
C PRO A 11 54.44 -55.03 54.95
N MET A 12 55.25 -54.82 55.98
CA MET A 12 56.40 -55.62 56.38
C MET A 12 56.29 -57.11 56.00
N VAL A 13 56.85 -57.51 54.87
CA VAL A 13 57.07 -58.93 54.52
C VAL A 13 58.55 -59.32 54.34
N PRO A 14 59.57 -58.42 54.25
CA PRO A 14 60.96 -58.88 54.27
C PRO A 14 61.55 -59.15 55.66
N LEU A 15 60.80 -59.00 56.77
CA LEU A 15 61.34 -59.13 58.15
C LEU A 15 60.83 -60.34 58.94
N ALA A 16 59.80 -61.05 58.45
CA ALA A 16 59.28 -62.26 59.11
C ALA A 16 59.99 -63.55 58.65
N ILE A 17 60.55 -63.57 57.43
CA ILE A 17 61.29 -64.74 56.91
C ILE A 17 62.70 -64.83 57.53
N GLU A 18 63.31 -63.69 57.88
CA GLU A 18 64.63 -63.65 58.54
C GLU A 18 64.58 -64.09 60.02
N ARG A 19 63.41 -63.99 60.68
CA ARG A 19 63.21 -64.47 62.05
C ARG A 19 62.83 -65.95 62.15
N LEU A 20 62.23 -66.54 61.11
CA LEU A 20 61.93 -67.97 61.07
C LEU A 20 63.15 -68.82 60.66
N LEU A 21 64.07 -68.26 59.85
CA LEU A 21 65.35 -68.92 59.51
C LEU A 21 66.34 -68.92 60.68
N ASN A 22 66.26 -67.96 61.61
CA ASN A 22 67.14 -67.90 62.78
C ASN A 22 66.64 -68.68 64.01
N SER A 23 65.42 -69.26 64.00
CA SER A 23 64.90 -70.07 65.12
C SER A 23 64.96 -71.59 64.90
N LEU A 24 65.51 -72.06 63.77
CA LEU A 24 65.64 -73.48 63.43
C LEU A 24 67.08 -74.00 63.46
N ILE A 25 68.06 -73.15 63.78
CA ILE A 25 69.47 -73.54 63.99
C ILE A 25 69.75 -73.51 65.50
N GLY A 26 69.10 -74.43 66.21
CA GLY A 26 69.34 -74.75 67.61
C GLY A 26 69.95 -76.13 67.74
N ASP A 27 71.27 -76.15 67.91
CA ASP A 27 72.02 -77.07 68.78
C ASP A 27 71.74 -78.58 68.67
N ARG A 28 72.39 -79.26 67.70
CA ARG A 28 72.78 -80.68 67.83
C ARG A 28 74.14 -80.94 67.18
N ARG A 29 75.06 -81.42 68.02
CA ARG A 29 76.41 -81.93 67.72
C ARG A 29 76.41 -83.19 66.85
N PRO A 30 77.57 -83.57 66.27
CA PRO A 30 77.68 -84.28 65.00
C PRO A 30 77.55 -85.79 65.19
N ARG A 31 76.93 -86.45 64.21
CA ARG A 31 77.14 -87.88 63.96
C ARG A 31 77.23 -88.13 62.47
N ASP A 32 78.33 -88.79 62.15
CA ASP A 32 78.58 -89.64 61.00
C ASP A 32 77.30 -90.10 60.28
N HIS A 33 77.19 -89.71 59.01
CA HIS A 33 76.75 -90.62 57.95
C HIS A 33 77.10 -89.98 56.61
N ASP A 34 78.31 -90.30 56.15
CA ASP A 34 78.66 -90.32 54.74
C ASP A 34 77.63 -91.15 53.96
N ARG A 35 77.33 -90.67 52.75
CA ARG A 35 76.49 -91.27 51.69
C ARG A 35 74.98 -91.11 51.86
N LEU A 36 74.50 -89.86 51.65
CA LEU A 36 73.27 -89.65 50.90
C LEU A 36 73.65 -89.64 49.42
N ASP A 37 73.06 -90.57 48.67
CA ASP A 37 73.27 -90.75 47.24
C ASP A 37 73.03 -89.43 46.48
N ASN A 38 73.89 -89.19 45.49
CA ASN A 38 73.88 -87.98 44.66
C ASN A 38 72.52 -87.75 43.96
N GLU A 39 71.69 -88.80 43.86
CA GLU A 39 70.35 -88.77 43.26
C GLU A 39 69.32 -88.03 44.13
N ASP A 40 69.29 -88.24 45.45
CA ASP A 40 68.30 -87.59 46.32
C ASP A 40 68.51 -86.06 46.42
N ARG A 41 69.77 -85.62 46.34
CA ARG A 41 70.13 -84.20 46.37
C ARG A 41 69.77 -83.52 45.05
N GLN A 42 69.96 -84.20 43.92
CA GLN A 42 69.50 -83.71 42.62
C GLN A 42 67.98 -83.65 42.53
N GLN A 43 67.28 -84.62 43.12
CA GLN A 43 65.81 -84.63 43.11
C GLN A 43 65.21 -83.56 44.03
N LEU A 44 65.86 -83.26 45.16
CA LEU A 44 65.47 -82.15 46.03
C LEU A 44 65.73 -80.79 45.35
N GLU A 45 66.88 -80.61 44.69
CA GLU A 45 67.18 -79.39 43.92
C GLU A 45 66.23 -79.21 42.73
N HIS A 46 65.85 -80.30 42.06
CA HIS A 46 64.85 -80.28 40.99
C HIS A 46 63.48 -79.83 41.52
N ASN A 47 63.02 -80.41 42.62
CA ASN A 47 61.74 -80.05 43.24
C ASN A 47 61.74 -78.60 43.75
N LEU A 48 62.86 -78.13 44.31
CA LEU A 48 62.98 -76.73 44.74
C LEU A 48 62.98 -75.77 43.55
N ARG A 49 63.66 -76.11 42.45
CA ARG A 49 63.64 -75.32 41.21
C ARG A 49 62.24 -75.27 40.61
N GLU A 50 61.54 -76.40 40.52
CA GLU A 50 60.14 -76.42 40.07
C GLU A 50 59.25 -75.56 40.97
N GLN A 51 59.44 -75.60 42.29
CA GLN A 51 58.62 -74.83 43.21
C GLN A 51 58.89 -73.33 43.11
N VAL A 52 60.15 -72.94 42.92
CA VAL A 52 60.56 -71.55 42.65
C VAL A 52 60.01 -71.07 41.30
N GLU A 53 60.06 -71.91 40.27
CA GLU A 53 59.49 -71.59 38.95
C GLU A 53 57.97 -71.45 39.01
N ARG A 54 57.26 -72.35 39.71
CA ARG A 54 55.81 -72.22 39.94
C ARG A 54 55.47 -70.96 40.72
N ASN A 55 56.23 -70.61 41.75
CA ASN A 55 56.00 -69.40 42.54
C ASN A 55 56.31 -68.13 41.74
N ASN A 56 57.35 -68.13 40.91
CA ASN A 56 57.66 -67.02 40.01
C ASN A 56 56.59 -66.87 38.92
N ALA A 57 56.10 -67.98 38.36
CA ALA A 57 55.01 -67.97 37.39
C ALA A 57 53.71 -67.43 38.01
N LEU A 58 53.38 -67.84 39.24
CA LEU A 58 52.25 -67.31 40.01
C LEU A 58 52.41 -65.82 40.33
N ALA A 59 53.63 -65.36 40.66
CA ALA A 59 53.90 -63.95 40.91
C ALA A 59 53.70 -63.11 39.64
N VAL A 60 54.20 -63.57 38.49
CA VAL A 60 53.99 -62.92 37.19
C VAL A 60 52.51 -62.91 36.81
N GLN A 61 51.79 -64.02 37.02
CA GLN A 61 50.36 -64.11 36.77
C GLN A 61 49.55 -63.15 37.66
N ASN A 62 49.88 -63.06 38.95
CA ASN A 62 49.25 -62.14 39.88
C ASN A 62 49.55 -60.67 39.54
N GLN A 63 50.78 -60.38 39.09
CA GLN A 63 51.13 -59.05 38.61
C GLN A 63 50.32 -58.67 37.36
N GLN A 64 50.23 -59.55 36.36
CA GLN A 64 49.42 -59.33 35.16
C GLN A 64 47.93 -59.17 35.49
N LEU A 65 47.39 -59.96 36.42
CA LEU A 65 46.00 -59.86 36.84
C LEU A 65 45.72 -58.53 37.56
N SER A 66 46.63 -58.08 38.43
CA SER A 66 46.51 -56.79 39.11
C SER A 66 46.58 -55.61 38.14
N GLU A 67 47.44 -55.65 37.12
CA GLU A 67 47.50 -54.63 36.08
C GLU A 67 46.22 -54.60 35.23
N GLN A 68 45.66 -55.77 34.90
CA GLN A 68 44.38 -55.85 34.18
C GLN A 68 43.22 -55.29 35.02
N LEU A 69 43.18 -55.57 36.31
CA LEU A 69 42.19 -55.02 37.24
C LEU A 69 42.32 -53.51 37.37
N VAL A 70 43.54 -52.98 37.51
CA VAL A 70 43.79 -51.53 37.56
C VAL A 70 43.40 -50.85 36.25
N LYS A 71 43.70 -51.44 35.09
CA LYS A 71 43.27 -50.92 33.78
C LYS A 71 41.74 -50.92 33.65
N LYS A 72 41.07 -51.98 34.11
CA LYS A 72 39.60 -52.11 34.08
C LYS A 72 38.92 -51.11 35.02
N GLU A 73 39.43 -50.92 36.23
CA GLU A 73 38.97 -49.93 37.20
C GLU A 73 39.19 -48.50 36.68
N ARG A 74 40.37 -48.18 36.15
CA ARG A 74 40.64 -46.87 35.54
C ARG A 74 39.71 -46.56 34.37
N LYS A 75 39.43 -47.55 33.52
CA LYS A 75 38.48 -47.38 32.41
C LYS A 75 37.07 -47.11 32.92
N LYS A 76 36.58 -47.87 33.92
CA LYS A 76 35.28 -47.62 34.55
C LYS A 76 35.18 -46.23 35.17
N ILE A 77 36.23 -45.78 35.86
CA ILE A 77 36.29 -44.44 36.48
C ILE A 77 36.26 -43.36 35.41
N ASN A 78 37.04 -43.50 34.34
CA ASN A 78 37.04 -42.54 33.23
C ASN A 78 35.69 -42.50 32.52
N ASP A 79 35.10 -43.64 32.19
CA ASP A 79 33.80 -43.72 31.53
C ASP A 79 32.68 -43.11 32.42
N ALA A 80 32.74 -43.34 33.72
CA ALA A 80 31.83 -42.73 34.70
C ALA A 80 32.03 -41.21 34.81
N LEU A 81 33.28 -40.74 34.86
CA LEU A 81 33.60 -39.31 34.92
C LEU A 81 33.18 -38.58 33.64
N THR A 82 33.42 -39.16 32.46
CA THR A 82 32.97 -38.60 31.19
C THR A 82 31.45 -38.54 31.11
N SER A 83 30.75 -39.59 31.56
CA SER A 83 29.27 -39.60 31.62
C SER A 83 28.74 -38.53 32.56
N GLN A 84 29.39 -38.35 33.71
CA GLN A 84 29.01 -37.33 34.69
C GLN A 84 29.25 -35.91 34.15
N ILE A 85 30.41 -35.65 33.50
CA ILE A 85 30.69 -34.38 32.83
C ILE A 85 29.66 -34.11 31.72
N GLN A 86 29.31 -35.10 30.90
CA GLN A 86 28.28 -34.95 29.86
C GLN A 86 26.89 -34.65 30.44
N GLN A 87 26.55 -35.22 31.60
CA GLN A 87 25.30 -34.90 32.29
C GLN A 87 25.26 -33.45 32.81
N PHE A 88 26.41 -32.86 33.18
CA PHE A 88 26.48 -31.47 33.61
C PHE A 88 26.61 -30.47 32.45
N VAL A 89 27.28 -30.81 31.34
CA VAL A 89 27.47 -29.91 30.19
C VAL A 89 26.22 -29.79 29.31
N LYS A 90 25.46 -30.88 29.12
CA LYS A 90 24.21 -30.85 28.33
C LYS A 90 23.20 -29.77 28.77
N PRO A 91 22.85 -29.63 30.07
CA PRO A 91 21.92 -28.60 30.51
C PRO A 91 22.49 -27.17 30.42
N ILE A 92 23.82 -27.01 30.50
CA ILE A 92 24.47 -25.70 30.34
C ILE A 92 24.34 -25.21 28.90
N ASN A 93 24.66 -26.06 27.91
CA ASN A 93 24.55 -25.71 26.49
C ASN A 93 23.09 -25.50 26.06
N ALA A 94 22.16 -26.32 26.58
CA ALA A 94 20.73 -26.15 26.30
C ALA A 94 20.18 -24.83 26.86
N ASN A 95 20.63 -24.39 28.04
CA ASN A 95 20.26 -23.10 28.61
C ASN A 95 20.85 -21.93 27.82
N GLU A 96 22.09 -22.03 27.33
CA GLU A 96 22.68 -20.98 26.47
C GLU A 96 21.91 -20.82 25.15
N GLU A 97 21.55 -21.93 24.49
CA GLU A 97 20.71 -21.89 23.29
C GLU A 97 19.34 -21.27 23.59
N GLU A 98 18.68 -21.65 24.69
CA GLU A 98 17.38 -21.09 25.05
C GLU A 98 17.45 -19.59 25.37
N VAL A 99 18.50 -19.14 26.05
CA VAL A 99 18.75 -17.71 26.35
C VAL A 99 19.01 -16.93 25.06
N ASN A 100 19.83 -17.45 24.15
CA ASN A 100 20.08 -16.82 22.85
C ASN A 100 18.79 -16.72 22.03
N THR A 101 18.00 -17.79 21.98
CA THR A 101 16.73 -17.80 21.25
C THR A 101 15.72 -16.81 21.86
N ARG A 102 15.70 -16.65 23.19
CA ARG A 102 14.86 -15.64 23.87
C ARG A 102 15.32 -14.22 23.54
N ASN A 103 16.62 -13.95 23.56
CA ASN A 103 17.18 -12.65 23.22
C ASN A 103 16.91 -12.27 21.76
N ASP A 104 17.03 -13.22 20.82
CA ASP A 104 16.72 -13.01 19.41
C ASP A 104 15.23 -12.69 19.20
N ARG A 105 14.34 -13.43 19.87
CA ARG A 105 12.90 -13.16 19.84
C ARG A 105 12.57 -11.78 20.39
N GLN A 106 13.19 -11.38 21.50
CA GLN A 106 12.98 -10.07 22.09
C GLN A 106 13.50 -8.95 21.18
N THR A 107 14.65 -9.16 20.54
CA THR A 107 15.23 -8.21 19.58
C THR A 107 14.33 -8.04 18.36
N TYR A 108 13.81 -9.14 17.81
CA TYR A 108 12.85 -9.12 16.69
C TYR A 108 11.54 -8.42 17.06
N GLN A 109 11.01 -8.67 18.27
CA GLN A 109 9.81 -7.99 18.77
C GLN A 109 10.03 -6.48 18.90
N ASN A 110 11.18 -6.06 19.44
CA ASN A 110 11.54 -4.65 19.58
C ASN A 110 11.68 -3.99 18.20
N GLN A 111 12.34 -4.64 17.25
CA GLN A 111 12.50 -4.13 15.88
C GLN A 111 11.15 -3.94 15.19
N ARG A 112 10.26 -4.95 15.27
CA ARG A 112 8.90 -4.85 14.70
C ARG A 112 8.07 -3.75 15.35
N SER A 113 8.20 -3.56 16.66
CA SER A 113 7.51 -2.48 17.37
C SER A 113 8.04 -1.10 16.96
N PHE A 114 9.35 -0.96 16.73
CA PHE A 114 9.97 0.26 16.25
C PHE A 114 9.53 0.60 14.82
N GLU A 115 9.51 -0.39 13.92
CA GLU A 115 9.00 -0.24 12.56
C GLU A 115 7.53 0.22 12.56
N GLN A 116 6.68 -0.36 13.41
CA GLN A 116 5.29 0.09 13.56
C GLN A 116 5.17 1.53 14.07
N ILE A 117 6.01 1.94 15.03
CA ILE A 117 6.05 3.32 15.52
C ILE A 117 6.48 4.27 14.42
N GLN A 118 7.48 3.90 13.61
CA GLN A 118 7.91 4.69 12.45
C GLN A 118 6.78 4.85 11.45
N THR A 119 6.15 3.76 11.00
CA THR A 119 5.03 3.81 10.05
C THR A 119 3.85 4.65 10.58
N ASN A 120 3.51 4.51 11.86
CA ASN A 120 2.43 5.31 12.45
C ASN A 120 2.79 6.79 12.54
N THR A 121 4.06 7.12 12.78
CA THR A 121 4.55 8.50 12.82
C THR A 121 4.54 9.12 11.41
N GLU A 122 4.94 8.36 10.40
CA GLU A 122 4.85 8.76 8.98
C GLU A 122 3.39 9.01 8.57
N LEU A 123 2.47 8.10 8.87
CA LEU A 123 1.04 8.29 8.59
C LEU A 123 0.44 9.47 9.36
N ALA A 124 0.88 9.72 10.60
CA ALA A 124 0.42 10.88 11.37
C ALA A 124 0.90 12.20 10.75
N THR A 125 2.15 12.25 10.29
CA THR A 125 2.70 13.42 9.60
C THR A 125 2.05 13.67 8.23
N GLU A 126 1.78 12.62 7.46
CA GLU A 126 1.04 12.71 6.19
C GLU A 126 -0.40 13.23 6.41
N ASN A 127 -1.11 12.68 7.39
CA ASN A 127 -2.47 13.13 7.72
C ASN A 127 -2.49 14.59 8.20
N MET A 128 -1.50 15.02 8.98
CA MET A 128 -1.39 16.42 9.43
C MET A 128 -1.15 17.37 8.26
N GLU A 129 -0.31 16.99 7.31
CA GLU A 129 -0.06 17.79 6.10
C GLU A 129 -1.31 17.85 5.20
N LEU A 130 -2.02 16.73 5.01
CA LEU A 130 -3.29 16.70 4.28
C LEU A 130 -4.36 17.58 4.93
N GLN A 131 -4.47 17.56 6.26
CA GLN A 131 -5.40 18.44 6.99
C GLN A 131 -5.07 19.92 6.76
N LYS A 132 -3.79 20.30 6.85
CA LYS A 132 -3.34 21.67 6.59
C LYS A 132 -3.62 22.10 5.15
N GLN A 133 -3.42 21.21 4.18
CA GLN A 133 -3.76 21.46 2.77
C GLN A 133 -5.26 21.66 2.57
N LEU A 134 -6.10 20.86 3.24
CA LEU A 134 -7.56 21.00 3.21
C LEU A 134 -8.02 22.33 3.83
N GLU A 135 -7.47 22.73 4.98
CA GLU A 135 -7.79 24.01 5.62
C GLU A 135 -7.42 25.21 4.75
N ASN A 136 -6.21 25.20 4.18
CA ASN A 136 -5.77 26.25 3.26
C ASN A 136 -6.68 26.32 2.03
N TYR A 137 -7.04 25.16 1.48
CA TYR A 137 -7.95 25.10 0.33
C TYR A 137 -9.35 25.64 0.66
N GLN A 138 -9.90 25.29 1.81
CA GLN A 138 -11.20 25.79 2.26
C GLN A 138 -11.17 27.30 2.43
N LYS A 139 -10.11 27.84 3.03
CA LYS A 139 -9.94 29.28 3.22
C LYS A 139 -9.85 30.03 1.89
N GLU A 140 -9.03 29.56 0.96
CA GLU A 140 -8.92 30.14 -0.38
C GLU A 140 -10.26 30.10 -1.12
N HIS A 141 -11.00 29.00 -1.01
CA HIS A 141 -12.30 28.85 -1.65
C HIS A 141 -13.34 29.81 -1.06
N GLU A 142 -13.36 29.98 0.26
CA GLU A 142 -14.26 30.91 0.95
C GLU A 142 -13.96 32.37 0.56
N GLU A 143 -12.68 32.75 0.46
CA GLU A 143 -12.26 34.07 -0.01
C GLU A 143 -12.73 34.33 -1.45
N GLN A 144 -12.55 33.36 -2.36
CA GLN A 144 -13.04 33.46 -3.74
C GLN A 144 -14.56 33.60 -3.82
N LEU A 145 -15.30 32.87 -2.99
CA LEU A 145 -16.76 32.99 -2.91
C LEU A 145 -17.19 34.38 -2.43
N LYS A 146 -16.50 34.94 -1.42
CA LYS A 146 -16.77 36.29 -0.93
C LYS A 146 -16.50 37.34 -2.01
N GLU A 147 -15.38 37.26 -2.69
CA GLU A 147 -15.02 38.18 -3.79
C GLU A 147 -16.02 38.08 -4.94
N MET A 148 -16.38 36.87 -5.36
CA MET A 148 -17.36 36.65 -6.41
C MET A 148 -18.72 37.21 -6.01
N ASN A 149 -19.23 36.86 -4.83
CA ASN A 149 -20.54 37.33 -4.38
C ASN A 149 -20.61 38.86 -4.27
N LYS A 150 -19.53 39.50 -3.83
CA LYS A 150 -19.41 40.96 -3.81
C LYS A 150 -19.48 41.53 -5.22
N LEU A 151 -18.67 41.01 -6.15
CA LEU A 151 -18.69 41.45 -7.55
C LEU A 151 -20.08 41.28 -8.18
N MET A 152 -20.71 40.13 -7.97
CA MET A 152 -22.05 39.85 -8.50
C MET A 152 -23.11 40.77 -7.93
N LYS A 153 -23.00 41.17 -6.65
CA LYS A 153 -23.87 42.16 -6.04
C LYS A 153 -23.68 43.54 -6.67
N ASP A 154 -22.43 43.99 -6.83
CA ASP A 154 -22.09 45.27 -7.45
C ASP A 154 -22.61 45.35 -8.90
N LEU A 155 -22.50 44.25 -9.66
CA LEU A 155 -23.03 44.14 -11.02
C LEU A 155 -24.56 44.26 -11.07
N LYS A 156 -25.26 43.59 -10.14
CA LYS A 156 -26.72 43.71 -10.01
C LYS A 156 -27.17 45.12 -9.65
N GLU A 157 -26.47 45.79 -8.73
CA GLU A 157 -26.76 47.18 -8.35
C GLU A 157 -26.58 48.13 -9.54
N LYS A 158 -25.60 47.88 -10.40
CA LYS A 158 -25.38 48.60 -11.66
C LYS A 158 -26.33 48.19 -12.81
N LYS A 159 -27.23 47.22 -12.59
CA LYS A 159 -28.14 46.64 -13.59
C LYS A 159 -27.39 46.10 -14.82
N LEU A 160 -26.23 45.48 -14.59
CA LEU A 160 -25.45 44.78 -15.62
C LEU A 160 -25.79 43.29 -15.53
N ASP A 161 -26.78 42.86 -16.29
CA ASP A 161 -27.42 41.53 -16.25
C ASP A 161 -26.86 40.51 -17.26
N SER A 162 -25.98 40.95 -18.15
CA SER A 162 -25.38 40.13 -19.21
C SER A 162 -23.89 40.39 -19.35
N PHE A 163 -23.16 39.42 -19.91
CA PHE A 163 -21.70 39.56 -20.09
C PHE A 163 -21.39 40.72 -21.03
N GLU A 164 -22.24 40.92 -22.03
CA GLU A 164 -22.12 42.00 -23.01
C GLU A 164 -22.35 43.38 -22.38
N ALA A 165 -23.32 43.49 -21.45
CA ALA A 165 -23.52 44.70 -20.69
C ALA A 165 -22.31 45.01 -19.81
N ILE A 166 -21.73 44.02 -19.15
CA ILE A 166 -20.51 44.18 -18.33
C ILE A 166 -19.34 44.62 -19.22
N GLU A 167 -19.14 43.95 -20.35
CA GLU A 167 -18.07 44.26 -21.31
C GLU A 167 -18.14 45.70 -21.82
N LYS A 168 -19.35 46.19 -22.12
CA LYS A 168 -19.55 47.54 -22.66
C LYS A 168 -19.42 48.63 -21.60
N ASN A 169 -19.89 48.38 -20.37
CA ASN A 169 -20.07 49.43 -19.37
C ASN A 169 -19.03 49.40 -18.23
N ASP A 170 -18.38 48.26 -17.97
CA ASP A 170 -17.43 48.11 -16.87
C ASP A 170 -16.31 47.11 -17.19
N LYS A 171 -15.31 47.59 -17.95
CA LYS A 171 -14.15 46.78 -18.34
C LYS A 171 -13.39 46.20 -17.14
N ARG A 172 -13.34 46.92 -16.01
CA ARG A 172 -12.67 46.45 -14.79
C ARG A 172 -13.42 45.28 -14.16
N ALA A 173 -14.75 45.39 -14.06
CA ALA A 173 -15.58 44.29 -13.58
C ALA A 173 -15.50 43.07 -14.49
N LYS A 174 -15.47 43.25 -15.82
CA LYS A 174 -15.23 42.17 -16.78
C LYS A 174 -13.91 41.45 -16.49
N GLU A 175 -12.81 42.19 -16.37
CA GLU A 175 -11.48 41.61 -16.14
C GLU A 175 -11.42 40.88 -14.79
N ALA A 176 -11.98 41.46 -13.73
CA ALA A 176 -12.09 40.82 -12.42
C ALA A 176 -12.91 39.51 -12.48
N LEU A 177 -14.06 39.53 -13.15
CA LEU A 177 -14.90 38.36 -13.33
C LEU A 177 -14.15 37.24 -14.07
N ILE A 178 -13.48 37.55 -15.18
CA ILE A 178 -12.69 36.58 -15.95
C ILE A 178 -11.56 36.01 -15.09
N GLN A 179 -10.86 36.84 -14.32
CA GLN A 179 -9.77 36.38 -13.44
C GLN A 179 -10.28 35.43 -12.35
N LEU A 180 -11.37 35.79 -11.67
CA LEU A 180 -12.02 34.92 -10.67
C LEU A 180 -12.50 33.62 -11.32
N ALA A 181 -13.14 33.71 -12.48
CA ALA A 181 -13.61 32.54 -13.21
C ALA A 181 -12.47 31.62 -13.65
N ARG A 182 -11.32 32.17 -14.05
CA ARG A 182 -10.11 31.40 -14.39
C ARG A 182 -9.47 30.74 -13.16
N LYS A 183 -9.52 31.38 -11.98
CA LYS A 183 -9.05 30.80 -10.71
C LYS A 183 -9.97 29.71 -10.14
N ALA A 184 -11.25 29.73 -10.49
CA ALA A 184 -12.21 28.72 -10.05
C ALA A 184 -11.74 27.30 -10.40
N LYS A 185 -11.78 26.38 -9.45
CA LYS A 185 -11.42 24.98 -9.71
C LYS A 185 -12.57 24.24 -10.39
N PRO A 186 -12.31 23.32 -11.33
CA PRO A 186 -13.36 22.44 -11.84
C PRO A 186 -13.96 21.64 -10.69
N ILE A 187 -15.27 21.42 -10.72
CA ILE A 187 -15.88 20.39 -9.89
C ILE A 187 -15.41 19.03 -10.39
N GLY A 188 -15.03 18.14 -9.48
CA GLY A 188 -14.63 16.77 -9.82
C GLY A 188 -15.84 16.01 -10.37
N MET A 189 -15.77 15.58 -11.63
CA MET A 189 -16.80 14.76 -12.27
C MET A 189 -16.14 13.54 -12.90
N GLU A 190 -16.69 12.36 -12.62
CA GLU A 190 -16.21 11.11 -13.21
C GLU A 190 -16.91 10.85 -14.55
N GLY A 191 -16.17 10.30 -15.52
CA GLY A 191 -16.69 9.93 -16.84
C GLY A 191 -16.93 11.10 -17.79
N ASN A 192 -17.69 10.84 -18.85
CA ASN A 192 -17.97 11.79 -19.91
C ASN A 192 -19.21 12.64 -19.57
N ASN A 193 -18.99 13.87 -19.13
CA ASN A 193 -20.04 14.76 -18.60
C ASN A 193 -20.45 15.79 -19.64
N VAL A 194 -21.69 15.72 -20.09
CA VAL A 194 -22.25 16.53 -21.18
C VAL A 194 -23.40 17.36 -20.64
N ALA A 195 -23.37 18.68 -20.81
CA ALA A 195 -24.48 19.54 -20.42
C ALA A 195 -25.12 20.28 -21.58
N LEU A 196 -26.43 20.46 -21.50
CA LEU A 196 -27.23 21.21 -22.46
C LEU A 196 -27.55 22.59 -21.89
N PHE A 197 -27.12 23.62 -22.59
CA PHE A 197 -27.35 25.03 -22.26
C PHE A 197 -28.29 25.67 -23.26
N GLY A 198 -28.95 26.76 -22.86
CA GLY A 198 -29.75 27.56 -23.76
C GLY A 198 -31.00 28.11 -23.09
N LEU A 199 -31.64 29.07 -23.76
CA LEU A 199 -32.86 29.71 -23.29
C LEU A 199 -34.00 28.70 -23.07
N THR A 200 -35.02 29.14 -22.33
CA THR A 200 -36.27 28.39 -22.18
C THR A 200 -36.89 28.13 -23.55
N SER A 201 -37.50 26.96 -23.75
CA SER A 201 -38.16 26.56 -25.00
C SER A 201 -37.25 26.32 -26.22
N THR A 202 -35.92 26.28 -26.10
CA THR A 202 -35.01 25.85 -27.20
C THR A 202 -35.06 24.35 -27.49
N GLY A 203 -35.74 23.57 -26.64
CA GLY A 203 -35.92 22.13 -26.82
C GLY A 203 -34.92 21.26 -26.06
N LYS A 204 -34.27 21.78 -25.00
CA LYS A 204 -33.35 21.04 -24.12
C LYS A 204 -33.94 19.70 -23.63
N SER A 205 -35.10 19.72 -22.98
CA SER A 205 -35.73 18.50 -22.45
C SER A 205 -36.09 17.49 -23.54
N THR A 206 -36.53 17.97 -24.71
CA THR A 206 -36.80 17.10 -25.87
C THR A 206 -35.52 16.47 -26.39
N MET A 207 -34.43 17.25 -26.51
CA MET A 207 -33.12 16.74 -26.94
C MET A 207 -32.58 15.72 -25.95
N LEU A 208 -32.64 16.02 -24.65
CA LEU A 208 -32.20 15.14 -23.58
C LEU A 208 -32.93 13.80 -23.64
N ASN A 209 -34.27 13.79 -23.73
CA ASN A 209 -35.04 12.55 -23.84
C ASN A 209 -34.67 11.71 -25.07
N ASN A 210 -34.40 12.35 -26.21
CA ASN A 210 -33.96 11.64 -27.41
C ASN A 210 -32.52 11.11 -27.29
N LEU A 211 -31.61 11.84 -26.62
CA LEU A 211 -30.24 11.39 -26.38
C LEU A 211 -30.21 10.21 -25.40
N ILE A 212 -31.08 10.20 -24.39
CA ILE A 212 -31.25 9.06 -23.47
C ILE A 212 -31.90 7.87 -24.19
N GLY A 213 -32.83 8.14 -25.11
CA GLY A 213 -33.69 7.12 -25.72
C GLY A 213 -34.93 6.78 -24.88
N GLU A 214 -35.19 7.52 -23.80
CA GLU A 214 -36.33 7.34 -22.90
C GLU A 214 -36.93 8.70 -22.48
N LYS A 215 -38.24 8.73 -22.17
CA LYS A 215 -38.92 9.95 -21.69
C LYS A 215 -38.72 10.15 -20.19
N LYS A 216 -37.53 10.60 -19.78
CA LYS A 216 -37.15 10.81 -18.36
C LYS A 216 -37.21 12.26 -17.89
N ALA A 217 -36.88 13.23 -18.75
CA ALA A 217 -37.06 14.64 -18.46
C ALA A 217 -38.50 15.08 -18.72
N ALA A 218 -39.01 15.90 -17.81
CA ALA A 218 -40.33 16.51 -17.93
C ALA A 218 -40.37 17.46 -19.14
N ILE A 219 -41.48 17.46 -19.89
CA ILE A 219 -41.68 18.30 -21.08
C ILE A 219 -43.00 19.02 -20.89
N GLY A 220 -42.98 20.35 -20.73
CA GLY A 220 -44.20 21.15 -20.61
C GLY A 220 -43.94 22.64 -20.42
N ILE A 221 -44.96 23.46 -20.71
CA ILE A 221 -44.96 24.90 -20.43
C ILE A 221 -45.23 25.07 -18.93
N GLY A 222 -44.20 25.44 -18.17
CA GLY A 222 -44.28 25.63 -16.71
C GLY A 222 -43.48 24.63 -15.88
N GLU A 223 -42.97 23.55 -16.49
CA GLU A 223 -42.06 22.59 -15.86
C GLU A 223 -40.62 23.05 -16.02
N THR A 224 -40.26 24.16 -15.35
CA THR A 224 -38.88 24.64 -15.36
C THR A 224 -38.07 23.83 -14.35
N THR A 225 -37.07 23.08 -14.83
CA THR A 225 -36.05 22.43 -13.99
C THR A 225 -35.46 23.48 -13.03
N LEU A 226 -35.65 23.34 -11.71
CA LEU A 226 -35.16 24.31 -10.70
C LEU A 226 -33.75 23.98 -10.21
N THR A 227 -33.34 22.71 -10.35
CA THR A 227 -32.07 22.18 -9.87
C THR A 227 -31.36 21.43 -11.00
N ILE A 228 -30.03 21.49 -11.03
CA ILE A 228 -29.23 20.71 -11.99
C ILE A 228 -29.49 19.22 -11.72
N LYS A 229 -29.86 18.45 -12.75
CA LYS A 229 -30.13 17.02 -12.65
C LYS A 229 -29.25 16.24 -13.62
N SER A 230 -28.67 15.14 -13.15
CA SER A 230 -27.91 14.21 -13.99
C SER A 230 -28.80 13.05 -14.46
N TYR A 231 -28.52 12.61 -15.69
CA TYR A 231 -29.14 11.48 -16.35
C TYR A 231 -28.03 10.60 -16.93
N PRO A 232 -27.57 9.58 -16.17
CA PRO A 232 -26.54 8.68 -16.66
C PRO A 232 -27.08 7.84 -17.82
N THR A 233 -26.27 7.71 -18.86
CA THR A 233 -26.47 6.78 -19.98
C THR A 233 -25.33 5.75 -19.99
N LYS A 234 -25.33 4.85 -20.98
CA LYS A 234 -24.23 3.89 -21.13
C LYS A 234 -22.89 4.55 -21.44
N ASP A 235 -22.91 5.64 -22.22
CA ASP A 235 -21.70 6.22 -22.83
C ASP A 235 -21.31 7.59 -22.21
N PHE A 236 -22.26 8.31 -21.61
CA PHE A 236 -22.05 9.63 -21.01
C PHE A 236 -23.11 9.99 -19.95
N ILE A 237 -22.85 11.01 -19.16
CA ILE A 237 -23.78 11.58 -18.19
C ILE A 237 -24.33 12.90 -18.75
N LEU A 238 -25.64 12.97 -18.97
CA LEU A 238 -26.31 14.20 -19.39
C LEU A 238 -26.72 15.04 -18.19
N TRP A 239 -26.42 16.33 -18.24
CA TRP A 239 -26.83 17.29 -17.23
C TRP A 239 -27.91 18.21 -17.79
N ASP A 240 -29.11 18.15 -17.20
CA ASP A 240 -30.19 19.10 -17.46
C ASP A 240 -30.00 20.32 -16.58
N ILE A 241 -29.89 21.47 -17.23
CA ILE A 241 -29.61 22.75 -16.57
C ILE A 241 -30.85 23.62 -16.71
N PRO A 242 -31.33 24.22 -15.59
CA PRO A 242 -32.42 25.18 -15.61
C PRO A 242 -32.23 26.19 -16.74
N GLY A 243 -33.22 26.32 -17.62
CA GLY A 243 -33.24 27.44 -18.56
C GLY A 243 -33.39 28.73 -17.76
N ARG A 244 -32.29 29.45 -17.52
CA ARG A 244 -32.33 30.77 -16.90
C ARG A 244 -32.37 31.83 -17.99
N ASN A 245 -33.28 32.79 -17.83
CA ASN A 245 -33.35 33.99 -18.68
C ASN A 245 -32.32 35.05 -18.25
N ASP A 246 -31.73 34.89 -17.06
CA ASP A 246 -30.70 35.78 -16.51
C ASP A 246 -29.32 35.16 -16.76
N GLU A 247 -28.53 35.76 -17.65
CA GLU A 247 -27.18 35.31 -17.97
C GLU A 247 -26.23 35.41 -16.78
N LEU A 248 -26.44 36.41 -15.91
CA LEU A 248 -25.58 36.66 -14.76
C LEU A 248 -25.54 35.47 -13.79
N SER A 249 -26.64 34.71 -13.71
CA SER A 249 -26.70 33.48 -12.91
C SER A 249 -25.64 32.44 -13.29
N TYR A 250 -25.28 32.35 -14.58
CA TYR A 250 -24.25 31.42 -15.08
C TYR A 250 -22.82 31.85 -14.72
N MET A 251 -22.62 33.08 -14.24
CA MET A 251 -21.32 33.64 -13.86
C MET A 251 -21.01 33.47 -12.37
N SER A 252 -21.88 32.78 -11.63
CA SER A 252 -21.58 32.40 -10.25
C SER A 252 -20.44 31.37 -10.19
N LEU A 253 -19.70 31.36 -9.08
CA LEU A 253 -18.55 30.46 -8.92
C LEU A 253 -18.96 28.99 -9.06
N GLU A 254 -20.13 28.61 -8.53
CA GLU A 254 -20.68 27.26 -8.64
C GLU A 254 -20.86 26.83 -10.10
N TYR A 255 -21.51 27.66 -10.92
CA TYR A 255 -21.72 27.36 -12.34
C TYR A 255 -20.42 27.37 -13.14
N ILE A 256 -19.47 28.26 -12.81
CA ILE A 256 -18.16 28.27 -13.46
C ILE A 256 -17.39 26.99 -13.16
N SER A 257 -17.33 26.58 -11.89
CA SER A 257 -16.71 25.32 -11.47
C SER A 257 -17.37 24.13 -12.16
N PHE A 258 -18.71 24.15 -12.25
CA PHE A 258 -19.48 23.17 -12.99
C PHE A 258 -19.12 23.16 -14.49
N PHE A 259 -19.08 24.32 -15.15
CA PHE A 259 -18.66 24.41 -16.56
C PHE A 259 -17.28 23.82 -16.77
N LYS A 260 -16.33 24.09 -15.88
CA LYS A 260 -14.98 23.56 -15.97
C LYS A 260 -14.89 22.06 -15.74
N GLY A 261 -15.80 21.47 -14.97
CA GLY A 261 -15.87 20.02 -14.76
C GLY A 261 -16.45 19.24 -15.95
N LEU A 262 -17.19 19.90 -16.84
CA LEU A 262 -17.80 19.24 -18.00
C LEU A 262 -16.77 18.83 -19.06
N THR A 263 -16.99 17.65 -19.64
CA THR A 263 -16.29 17.17 -20.84
C THR A 263 -16.78 17.91 -22.08
N ARG A 264 -18.10 18.10 -22.21
CA ARG A 264 -18.73 18.79 -23.36
C ARG A 264 -19.80 19.79 -22.90
N ARG A 265 -19.86 20.92 -23.60
CA ARG A 265 -20.82 22.01 -23.35
C ARG A 265 -21.60 22.25 -24.63
N LEU A 266 -22.85 21.81 -24.66
CA LEU A 266 -23.72 21.95 -25.84
C LEU A 266 -24.61 23.17 -25.67
N ILE A 267 -24.43 24.19 -26.49
CA ILE A 267 -25.24 25.41 -26.45
C ILE A 267 -26.33 25.33 -27.51
N LEU A 268 -27.57 25.18 -27.06
CA LEU A 268 -28.74 25.04 -27.92
C LEU A 268 -29.29 26.42 -28.30
N ILE A 269 -29.37 26.64 -29.61
CA ILE A 269 -30.04 27.80 -30.21
C ILE A 269 -31.14 27.30 -31.15
N HIS A 270 -32.05 28.19 -31.54
CA HIS A 270 -33.09 27.84 -32.52
C HIS A 270 -33.15 28.77 -33.73
N CYS A 271 -32.87 30.06 -33.57
CA CYS A 271 -32.95 31.02 -34.68
C CYS A 271 -31.64 31.79 -34.92
N THR A 272 -30.95 32.22 -33.87
CA THR A 272 -29.75 33.07 -34.00
C THR A 272 -28.74 32.83 -32.88
N ILE A 273 -27.47 33.07 -33.19
CA ILE A 273 -26.37 33.00 -32.22
C ILE A 273 -26.52 34.04 -31.10
N LYS A 274 -27.20 35.15 -31.39
CA LYS A 274 -27.45 36.24 -30.43
C LYS A 274 -28.24 35.79 -29.20
N GLU A 275 -28.99 34.69 -29.29
CA GLU A 275 -29.76 34.15 -28.15
C GLU A 275 -28.90 33.80 -26.94
N ASN A 276 -27.62 33.46 -27.15
CA ASN A 276 -26.71 33.04 -26.09
C ASN A 276 -25.30 33.65 -26.25
N SER A 277 -25.18 34.77 -26.97
CA SER A 277 -23.86 35.34 -27.30
C SER A 277 -23.08 35.80 -26.07
N GLY A 278 -23.76 36.30 -25.03
CA GLY A 278 -23.11 36.69 -23.78
C GLY A 278 -22.43 35.49 -23.08
N MET A 279 -23.15 34.36 -22.98
CA MET A 279 -22.60 33.12 -22.43
C MET A 279 -21.45 32.56 -23.28
N MET A 280 -21.60 32.53 -24.60
CA MET A 280 -20.55 32.08 -25.53
C MET A 280 -19.26 32.91 -25.40
N LYS A 281 -19.38 34.24 -25.39
CA LYS A 281 -18.26 35.17 -25.18
C LYS A 281 -17.62 35.01 -23.80
N PHE A 282 -18.43 34.73 -22.78
CA PHE A 282 -17.92 34.45 -21.45
C PHE A 282 -17.07 33.17 -21.43
N LEU A 283 -17.57 32.07 -22.02
CA LEU A 283 -16.83 30.81 -22.16
C LEU A 283 -15.52 30.99 -22.93
N ASP A 284 -15.53 31.73 -24.04
CA ASP A 284 -14.33 32.10 -24.79
C ASP A 284 -13.33 32.87 -23.90
N ALA A 285 -13.82 33.85 -23.13
CA ALA A 285 -12.98 34.68 -22.28
C ALA A 285 -12.29 33.87 -21.16
N ILE A 286 -12.92 32.80 -20.68
CA ILE A 286 -12.34 31.89 -19.67
C ILE A 286 -11.60 30.70 -20.30
N GLY A 287 -11.55 30.61 -21.63
CA GLY A 287 -10.79 29.59 -22.37
C GLY A 287 -11.45 28.22 -22.39
N LEU A 288 -12.79 28.14 -22.33
CA LEU A 288 -13.53 26.90 -22.41
C LEU A 288 -14.13 26.69 -23.80
N ASN A 289 -13.95 25.48 -24.33
CA ASN A 289 -14.56 25.07 -25.59
C ASN A 289 -16.02 24.62 -25.38
N TYR A 290 -16.83 24.83 -26.40
CA TYR A 290 -18.23 24.42 -26.46
C TYR A 290 -18.62 24.09 -27.89
N ASP A 291 -19.72 23.36 -28.03
CA ASP A 291 -20.31 23.03 -29.32
C ASP A 291 -21.68 23.71 -29.42
N ILE A 292 -22.04 24.14 -30.62
CA ILE A 292 -23.32 24.82 -30.88
C ILE A 292 -24.27 23.81 -31.51
N VAL A 293 -25.48 23.73 -30.98
CA VAL A 293 -26.53 22.87 -31.51
C VAL A 293 -27.70 23.74 -31.97
N VAL A 294 -27.85 23.88 -33.28
CA VAL A 294 -28.95 24.57 -33.93
C VAL A 294 -30.12 23.60 -34.02
N ASN A 295 -31.04 23.71 -33.06
CA ASN A 295 -32.17 22.80 -32.93
C ASN A 295 -33.40 23.34 -33.69
N LYS A 296 -34.36 22.46 -33.95
CA LYS A 296 -35.63 22.73 -34.64
C LYS A 296 -35.48 23.06 -36.13
N MET A 297 -34.49 22.47 -36.79
CA MET A 297 -34.34 22.56 -38.26
C MET A 297 -35.56 22.03 -39.02
N ASP A 298 -36.46 21.29 -38.37
CA ASP A 298 -37.75 20.87 -38.92
C ASP A 298 -38.74 22.02 -39.16
N ARG A 299 -38.45 23.22 -38.64
CA ARG A 299 -39.26 24.43 -38.86
C ARG A 299 -38.77 25.28 -40.02
N ILE A 300 -37.64 24.91 -40.63
CA ILE A 300 -37.04 25.63 -41.74
C ILE A 300 -37.35 24.82 -43.00
N GLU A 301 -37.97 25.49 -43.96
CA GLU A 301 -38.30 24.93 -45.26
C GLU A 301 -37.04 24.38 -45.93
N GLU A 302 -37.16 23.24 -46.61
CA GLU A 302 -36.00 22.49 -47.10
C GLU A 302 -35.12 23.32 -48.05
N GLU A 303 -35.74 24.19 -48.86
CA GLU A 303 -35.04 25.08 -49.78
C GLU A 303 -34.21 26.16 -49.06
N GLU A 304 -34.63 26.59 -47.86
CA GLU A 304 -33.99 27.68 -47.10
C GLU A 304 -32.89 27.18 -46.14
N ARG A 305 -32.81 25.86 -45.89
CA ARG A 305 -31.89 25.29 -44.88
C ARG A 305 -30.43 25.65 -45.14
N THR A 306 -29.99 25.61 -46.40
CA THR A 306 -28.59 25.91 -46.75
C THR A 306 -28.24 27.35 -46.43
N GLU A 307 -29.10 28.29 -46.82
CA GLU A 307 -28.90 29.72 -46.56
C GLU A 307 -28.92 30.02 -45.06
N PHE A 308 -29.83 29.39 -44.31
CA PHE A 308 -29.87 29.51 -42.86
C PHE A 308 -28.62 28.97 -42.18
N CYS A 309 -28.14 27.79 -42.59
CA CYS A 309 -26.89 27.21 -42.07
C CYS A 309 -25.69 28.13 -42.33
N GLU A 310 -25.58 28.71 -43.53
CA GLU A 310 -24.55 29.70 -43.84
C GLU A 310 -24.68 30.97 -43.02
N GLN A 311 -25.90 31.47 -42.82
CA GLN A 311 -26.16 32.64 -42.00
C GLN A 311 -25.64 32.42 -40.57
N ILE A 312 -25.96 31.29 -39.95
CA ILE A 312 -25.50 30.97 -38.59
C ILE A 312 -23.97 30.94 -38.53
N ARG A 313 -23.29 30.32 -39.51
CA ARG A 313 -21.82 30.31 -39.57
C ARG A 313 -21.23 31.71 -39.72
N LYS A 314 -21.80 32.55 -40.60
CA LYS A 314 -21.41 33.96 -40.75
C LYS A 314 -21.64 34.76 -39.47
N GLU A 315 -22.70 34.47 -38.71
CA GLU A 315 -22.96 35.09 -37.40
C GLU A 315 -21.89 34.70 -36.37
N ILE A 316 -21.50 33.43 -36.30
CA ILE A 316 -20.41 32.94 -35.43
C ILE A 316 -19.11 33.69 -35.74
N GLU A 317 -18.73 33.76 -37.02
CA GLU A 317 -17.53 34.47 -37.48
C GLU A 317 -17.58 35.97 -37.16
N LYS A 318 -18.72 36.60 -37.44
CA LYS A 318 -18.93 38.04 -37.20
C LYS A 318 -18.84 38.41 -35.71
N ILE A 319 -19.35 37.55 -34.83
CA ILE A 319 -19.26 37.74 -33.38
C ILE A 319 -17.83 37.47 -32.89
N GLY A 320 -17.05 36.68 -33.64
CA GLY A 320 -15.66 36.36 -33.34
C GLY A 320 -15.53 35.30 -32.25
N LEU A 321 -16.46 34.34 -32.23
CA LEU A 321 -16.44 33.23 -31.26
C LEU A 321 -15.29 32.26 -31.56
N LYS A 322 -14.45 31.98 -30.56
CA LYS A 322 -13.21 31.20 -30.70
C LYS A 322 -13.28 29.80 -30.09
N GLY A 323 -14.14 29.59 -29.09
CA GLY A 323 -14.28 28.33 -28.38
C GLY A 323 -15.22 27.32 -29.06
N VAL A 324 -15.78 27.66 -30.23
CA VAL A 324 -16.68 26.78 -30.98
C VAL A 324 -15.90 25.60 -31.55
N GLY A 325 -16.19 24.39 -31.09
CA GLY A 325 -15.66 23.14 -31.64
C GLY A 325 -16.44 22.69 -32.86
N HIS A 326 -17.71 22.33 -32.65
CA HIS A 326 -18.62 21.86 -33.70
C HIS A 326 -19.90 22.68 -33.73
N VAL A 327 -20.55 22.67 -34.90
CA VAL A 327 -21.89 23.24 -35.10
C VAL A 327 -22.76 22.16 -35.72
N PHE A 328 -23.79 21.72 -35.00
CA PHE A 328 -24.71 20.68 -35.43
C PHE A 328 -26.08 21.28 -35.78
N PHE A 329 -26.61 20.97 -36.95
CA PHE A 329 -27.93 21.42 -37.42
C PHE A 329 -28.94 20.29 -37.34
N VAL A 330 -29.75 20.27 -36.27
CA VAL A 330 -30.54 19.10 -35.89
C VAL A 330 -32.02 19.41 -35.67
N SER A 331 -32.84 18.35 -35.66
CA SER A 331 -34.16 18.38 -35.04
C SER A 331 -34.26 17.28 -33.99
N ALA A 332 -34.37 17.68 -32.72
CA ALA A 332 -34.70 16.75 -31.65
C ALA A 332 -36.10 16.14 -31.82
N LYS A 333 -36.99 16.74 -32.63
CA LYS A 333 -38.32 16.19 -32.91
C LYS A 333 -38.26 15.05 -33.93
N TYR A 334 -37.40 15.19 -34.94
CA TYR A 334 -37.21 14.19 -35.99
C TYR A 334 -35.74 13.80 -36.20
N PRO A 335 -35.08 13.18 -35.20
CA PRO A 335 -33.65 12.85 -35.25
C PRO A 335 -33.18 12.15 -36.52
N ARG A 336 -33.99 11.23 -37.06
CA ARG A 336 -33.64 10.41 -38.23
C ARG A 336 -33.63 11.18 -39.55
N GLN A 337 -34.24 12.36 -39.61
CA GLN A 337 -34.30 13.16 -40.83
C GLN A 337 -33.07 14.08 -40.99
N PHE A 338 -32.25 14.23 -39.95
CA PHE A 338 -31.11 15.15 -39.93
C PHE A 338 -29.82 14.38 -39.66
N PRO A 339 -28.93 14.20 -40.66
CA PRO A 339 -27.68 13.44 -40.51
C PRO A 339 -26.80 13.91 -39.34
N ASP A 340 -26.71 15.23 -39.12
CA ASP A 340 -25.99 15.85 -38.02
C ASP A 340 -26.40 15.32 -36.63
N TRP A 341 -27.62 14.79 -36.48
CA TRP A 341 -28.02 14.15 -35.23
C TRP A 341 -27.14 12.94 -34.91
N LEU A 342 -26.92 12.07 -35.90
CA LEU A 342 -26.12 10.87 -35.73
C LEU A 342 -24.65 11.24 -35.49
N ASP A 343 -24.15 12.24 -36.21
CA ASP A 343 -22.79 12.75 -36.04
C ASP A 343 -22.58 13.33 -34.63
N MET A 344 -23.53 14.13 -34.14
CA MET A 344 -23.52 14.64 -32.78
C MET A 344 -23.51 13.50 -31.76
N VAL A 345 -24.39 12.50 -31.89
CA VAL A 345 -24.43 11.36 -30.97
C VAL A 345 -23.11 10.58 -30.97
N ASN A 346 -22.53 10.31 -32.13
CA ASN A 346 -21.27 9.60 -32.25
C ASN A 346 -20.11 10.41 -31.64
N TYR A 347 -20.09 11.71 -31.89
CA TYR A 347 -19.13 12.63 -31.27
C TYR A 347 -19.21 12.62 -29.74
N LEU A 348 -20.43 12.64 -29.18
CA LEU A 348 -20.63 12.57 -27.74
C LEU A 348 -20.15 11.25 -27.13
N LYS A 349 -20.21 10.13 -27.86
CA LYS A 349 -19.76 8.82 -27.35
C LYS A 349 -18.24 8.66 -27.35
N ASN A 350 -17.53 9.34 -28.24
CA ASN A 350 -16.10 9.12 -28.48
C ASN A 350 -15.18 10.08 -27.66
N SER A 351 -15.57 10.45 -26.43
CA SER A 351 -14.86 11.46 -25.63
C SER A 351 -14.00 10.89 -24.51
#